data_AF-W2ZVT0-F1
#
_entry.id   AF-W2ZVT0-F1
#
_cell.length_a   1.000
_cell.length_b   1.000
_cell.length_c   1.000
_cell.angle_alpha   90.00
_cell.angle_beta   90.00
_cell.angle_gamma   90.00
#
_symmetry.space_group_name_H-M   'P 1'
#
loop_
_entity.id
_entity.type
_entity.pdbx_description
1 polymer ?
#
loop_
_entity_poly.entity_id
_entity_poly.type
_entity_poly.pdbx_seq_one_letter_code
_entity_poly.pdbx_strand_id
1 'polypeptide(L)'
;MECSGNPIQLCRYCGDAPCEWQQYSKDIIGSRLRMLSPHKRRDSRRTKRALSQLYYYLKHGSFPKTTKVALPLCMEKQIVNLNNTIRRVCAAASPDVAAHNASSAERTESEDDVSASRK
;
A
#
# COMPACT_ATOMS: atom_id res chain seq x y z
N MET A 1 10.52 -44.12 -2.59
CA MET A 1 11.21 -42.86 -2.95
C MET A 1 10.16 -41.92 -3.50
N GLU A 2 9.57 -41.10 -2.64
CA GLU A 2 8.52 -40.16 -3.01
C GLU A 2 9.14 -38.88 -3.56
N CYS A 3 9.04 -38.66 -4.87
CA CYS A 3 9.36 -37.38 -5.49
C CYS A 3 8.14 -36.47 -5.44
N SER A 4 7.80 -35.95 -4.26
CA SER A 4 6.81 -34.87 -4.11
C SER A 4 7.42 -33.55 -4.56
N GLY A 5 7.75 -33.46 -5.85
CA GLY A 5 8.19 -32.22 -6.48
C GLY A 5 7.03 -31.25 -6.51
N ASN A 6 7.00 -30.29 -5.58
CA ASN A 6 6.15 -29.12 -5.70
C ASN A 6 6.38 -28.53 -7.10
N PRO A 7 5.34 -28.32 -7.93
CA PRO A 7 5.52 -27.81 -9.27
C PRO A 7 6.28 -26.50 -9.17
N ILE A 8 7.42 -26.42 -9.86
CA ILE A 8 8.26 -25.24 -9.90
C ILE A 8 7.42 -24.12 -10.51
N GLN A 9 6.83 -23.27 -9.68
CA GLN A 9 6.02 -22.13 -10.10
C GLN A 9 6.98 -21.07 -10.67
N LEU A 10 7.19 -21.10 -11.98
CA LEU A 10 8.01 -20.11 -12.69
C LEU A 10 7.44 -18.70 -12.47
N CYS A 11 8.28 -17.70 -12.17
CA CYS A 11 7.78 -16.32 -12.07
C CYS A 11 7.27 -15.88 -13.45
N ARG A 12 6.00 -15.48 -13.52
CA ARG A 12 5.35 -14.94 -14.73
C ARG A 12 6.09 -13.74 -15.36
N TYR A 13 7.02 -13.11 -14.64
CA TYR A 13 7.75 -11.93 -15.09
C TYR A 13 9.22 -12.16 -15.41
N CYS A 14 9.92 -13.10 -14.77
CA CYS A 14 11.32 -13.41 -15.11
C CYS A 14 11.51 -14.77 -15.76
N GLY A 15 10.50 -15.65 -15.75
CA GLY A 15 10.63 -17.00 -16.30
C GLY A 15 11.48 -17.94 -15.44
N ASP A 16 12.22 -17.41 -14.47
CA ASP A 16 13.11 -18.19 -13.62
C ASP A 16 12.40 -18.79 -12.39
N ALA A 17 12.97 -19.88 -11.89
CA ALA A 17 12.69 -20.43 -10.58
C ALA A 17 13.95 -21.01 -9.90
N PRO A 18 14.19 -20.71 -8.61
CA PRO A 18 13.41 -19.79 -7.77
C PRO A 18 13.60 -18.34 -8.23
N CYS A 19 12.49 -17.61 -8.37
CA CYS A 19 12.58 -16.19 -8.63
C CYS A 19 12.98 -15.43 -7.36
N GLU A 20 13.68 -14.30 -7.51
CA GLU A 20 14.12 -13.51 -6.34
C GLU A 20 12.94 -13.05 -5.47
N TRP A 21 11.76 -12.85 -6.07
CA TRP A 21 10.55 -12.54 -5.31
C TRP A 21 10.22 -13.65 -4.32
N GLN A 22 10.36 -14.92 -4.70
CA GLN A 22 10.05 -16.04 -3.82
C GLN A 22 10.97 -16.08 -2.60
N GLN A 23 12.22 -15.65 -2.77
CA GLN A 23 13.18 -15.54 -1.68
C GLN A 23 12.88 -14.38 -0.72
N TYR A 24 12.59 -13.18 -1.24
CA TYR A 24 12.48 -11.96 -0.42
C TYR A 24 11.04 -11.52 -0.11
N SER A 25 10.02 -12.19 -0.68
CA SER A 25 8.62 -11.75 -0.59
C SER A 25 8.13 -11.63 0.85
N LYS A 26 8.50 -12.57 1.73
CA LYS A 26 8.06 -12.59 3.13
C LYS A 26 8.46 -11.29 3.85
N ASP A 27 9.71 -10.87 3.70
CA ASP A 27 10.23 -9.65 4.35
C ASP A 27 9.65 -8.37 3.73
N ILE A 28 9.52 -8.35 2.40
CA ILE A 28 8.95 -7.22 1.66
C ILE A 28 7.47 -7.03 2.02
N ILE A 29 6.68 -8.11 2.02
CA ILE A 29 5.26 -8.08 2.41
C ILE A 29 5.11 -7.65 3.86
N GLY A 30 5.88 -8.26 4.78
CA GLY A 30 5.84 -7.91 6.20
C GLY A 30 6.19 -6.43 6.45
N SER A 31 7.23 -5.93 5.78
CA SER A 31 7.60 -4.51 5.85
C SER A 31 6.49 -3.61 5.30
N ARG A 32 5.89 -3.99 4.17
CA ARG A 32 4.78 -3.23 3.59
C ARG A 32 3.57 -3.18 4.52
N LEU A 33 3.21 -4.29 5.15
CA LEU A 33 2.10 -4.35 6.12
C LEU A 33 2.38 -3.46 7.33
N ARG A 34 3.60 -3.43 7.86
CA ARG A 34 4.00 -2.49 8.93
C ARG A 34 3.92 -1.01 8.49
N MET A 35 4.09 -0.72 7.20
CA MET A 35 3.90 0.62 6.65
C MET A 35 2.43 1.02 6.48
N LEU A 36 1.47 0.10 6.71
CA LEU A 36 0.05 0.42 6.78
C LEU A 36 -0.25 0.98 8.17
N SER A 37 -0.04 2.29 8.31
CA SER A 37 -0.47 3.01 9.51
C SER A 37 -1.89 3.54 9.29
N PRO A 38 -2.82 3.29 10.23
CA PRO A 38 -4.20 3.82 10.17
C PRO A 38 -4.23 5.34 10.05
N HIS A 39 -3.25 6.02 10.67
CA HIS A 39 -3.22 7.47 10.81
C HIS A 39 -2.47 8.20 9.70
N LYS A 40 -1.76 7.49 8.81
CA LYS A 40 -0.98 8.11 7.73
C LYS A 40 -1.05 7.26 6.46
N ARG A 41 -1.95 7.63 5.55
CA ARG A 41 -1.89 7.14 4.16
C ARG A 41 -0.58 7.62 3.52
N ARG A 42 0.43 6.75 3.49
CA ARG A 42 1.68 7.04 2.80
C ARG A 42 1.48 7.01 1.29
N ASP A 43 2.08 7.98 0.59
CA ASP A 43 2.14 8.02 -0.88
C ASP A 43 2.72 6.70 -1.41
N SER A 44 2.05 6.12 -2.41
CA SER A 44 2.48 4.93 -3.14
C SER A 44 3.93 5.04 -3.62
N ARG A 45 4.36 6.24 -4.05
CA ARG A 45 5.74 6.49 -4.50
C ARG A 45 6.76 6.30 -3.39
N ARG A 46 6.47 6.82 -2.19
CA ARG A 46 7.36 6.67 -1.02
C ARG A 46 7.44 5.21 -0.59
N THR A 47 6.32 4.51 -0.63
CA THR A 47 6.24 3.09 -0.31
C THR A 47 7.06 2.26 -1.30
N LYS A 48 6.86 2.47 -2.62
CA LYS A 48 7.64 1.79 -3.66
C LYS A 48 9.14 2.00 -3.43
N ARG A 49 9.57 3.23 -3.19
CA ARG A 49 10.97 3.58 -2.92
C ARG A 49 11.52 2.85 -1.69
N ALA A 50 10.78 2.83 -0.58
CA ALA A 50 11.20 2.14 0.63
C ALA A 50 11.35 0.62 0.43
N LEU A 51 10.41 -0.01 -0.29
CA LEU A 51 10.50 -1.43 -0.61
C LEU A 51 11.64 -1.75 -1.59
N SER A 52 11.91 -0.86 -2.54
CA SER A 52 13.07 -0.94 -3.43
C SER A 52 14.40 -0.89 -2.68
N GLN A 53 14.51 0.00 -1.69
CA GLN A 53 15.70 0.09 -0.83
C GLN A 53 15.84 -1.14 0.07
N LEU A 54 14.74 -1.66 0.61
CA LEU A 54 14.74 -2.88 1.40
C LEU A 54 15.22 -4.09 0.59
N TYR A 55 14.71 -4.26 -0.64
CA TYR A 55 15.18 -5.33 -1.53
C TYR A 55 16.70 -5.22 -1.77
N TYR A 56 17.21 -4.01 -2.04
CA TYR A 56 18.63 -3.80 -2.23
C TYR A 56 19.44 -4.20 -0.98
N TYR A 57 18.95 -3.82 0.20
CA TYR A 57 19.55 -4.21 1.47
C TYR A 57 19.56 -5.72 1.66
N LEU A 58 18.45 -6.41 1.39
CA LEU A 58 18.36 -7.87 1.51
C LEU A 58 19.31 -8.59 0.54
N LYS A 59 19.51 -8.05 -0.67
CA LYS A 59 20.37 -8.64 -1.69
C LYS A 59 21.86 -8.38 -1.49
N HIS A 60 22.23 -7.18 -1.03
CA HIS A 60 23.61 -6.72 -0.97
C HIS A 60 24.14 -6.51 0.46
N GLY A 61 23.31 -6.70 1.49
CA GLY A 61 23.66 -6.49 2.90
C GLY A 61 23.93 -5.04 3.29
N SER A 62 23.68 -4.08 2.40
CA SER A 62 23.99 -2.67 2.61
C SER A 62 22.91 -1.77 1.99
N PHE A 63 22.74 -0.57 2.53
CA PHE A 63 21.79 0.39 1.97
C PHE A 63 22.36 1.04 0.70
N PRO A 64 21.50 1.32 -0.29
CA PRO A 64 21.95 1.96 -1.52
C PRO A 64 22.40 3.39 -1.22
N LYS A 65 23.56 3.78 -1.76
CA LYS A 65 24.07 5.15 -1.68
C LYS A 65 23.21 6.13 -2.49
N THR A 66 22.46 5.62 -3.46
CA THR A 66 21.61 6.41 -4.35
C THR A 66 20.13 6.31 -3.97
N THR A 67 19.41 7.36 -4.33
CA THR A 67 17.95 7.44 -4.15
C THR A 67 17.19 6.48 -5.08
N LYS A 68 17.74 6.18 -6.26
CA LYS A 68 17.14 5.32 -7.27
C LYS A 68 17.86 3.97 -7.28
N VAL A 69 17.14 2.93 -6.86
CA VAL A 69 17.61 1.54 -6.93
C VAL A 69 17.08 0.93 -8.21
N ALA A 70 17.97 0.34 -9.01
CA ALA A 70 17.56 -0.48 -10.14
C ALA A 70 17.03 -1.83 -9.62
N LEU A 71 15.78 -2.13 -9.90
CA LEU A 71 15.16 -3.42 -9.55
C LEU A 71 15.00 -4.27 -10.81
N PRO A 72 15.17 -5.60 -10.70
CA PRO A 72 14.73 -6.52 -11.74
C PRO A 72 13.23 -6.36 -12.01
N LEU A 73 12.82 -6.57 -13.26
CA LEU A 73 11.42 -6.40 -13.69
C LEU A 73 10.43 -7.26 -12.88
N CYS A 74 10.77 -8.53 -12.55
CA CYS A 74 9.91 -9.38 -11.72
C CYS A 74 9.69 -8.73 -10.34
N MET A 75 10.75 -8.22 -9.70
CA MET A 75 10.64 -7.54 -8.40
C MET A 75 9.83 -6.25 -8.46
N GLU A 76 10.06 -5.42 -9.47
CA GLU A 76 9.32 -4.16 -9.63
C GLU A 76 7.82 -4.42 -9.82
N LYS A 77 7.45 -5.33 -10.73
CA LYS A 77 6.05 -5.66 -10.99
C LYS A 77 5.37 -6.26 -9.76
N GLN A 78 6.05 -7.10 -9.01
CA GLN A 78 5.51 -7.67 -7.78
C GLN A 78 5.29 -6.62 -6.67
N ILE A 79 6.22 -5.67 -6.50
CA ILE A 79 6.06 -4.55 -5.55
C ILE A 79 4.87 -3.67 -5.96
N VAL A 80 4.70 -3.38 -7.25
CA VAL A 80 3.56 -2.61 -7.76
C VAL A 80 2.25 -3.36 -7.51
N ASN A 81 2.22 -4.65 -7.82
CA ASN A 81 1.05 -5.50 -7.60
C ASN A 81 0.66 -5.54 -6.11
N LEU A 82 1.63 -5.76 -5.22
CA LEU A 82 1.44 -5.74 -3.77
C LEU A 82 0.81 -4.42 -3.29
N ASN A 83 1.33 -3.28 -3.77
CA ASN A 83 0.79 -1.97 -3.41
C ASN A 83 -0.66 -1.77 -3.89
N ASN A 84 -0.97 -2.23 -5.10
CA ASN A 84 -2.32 -2.15 -5.66
C ASN A 84 -3.30 -3.04 -4.89
N THR A 85 -2.90 -4.28 -4.58
CA THR A 85 -3.71 -5.22 -3.78
C THR A 85 -4.05 -4.62 -2.43
N ILE A 86 -3.04 -4.12 -1.70
CA ILE A 86 -3.28 -3.50 -0.40
C ILE A 86 -4.17 -2.26 -0.53
N ARG A 87 -3.95 -1.40 -1.53
CA ARG A 87 -4.81 -0.23 -1.76
C ARG A 87 -6.27 -0.63 -1.97
N ARG A 88 -6.53 -1.70 -2.74
CA ARG A 88 -7.88 -2.22 -2.98
C ARG A 88 -8.50 -2.78 -1.70
N VAL A 89 -7.75 -3.60 -0.95
CA VAL A 89 -8.22 -4.18 0.31
C VAL A 89 -8.52 -3.09 1.35
N CYS A 90 -7.63 -2.11 1.53
CA CYS A 90 -7.86 -1.01 2.46
C CYS A 90 -9.02 -0.08 2.02
N ALA A 91 -9.29 0.05 0.72
CA ALA A 91 -10.45 0.78 0.22
C ALA A 91 -11.75 0.02 0.47
N ALA A 92 -11.76 -1.30 0.24
CA ALA A 92 -12.92 -2.16 0.49
C ALA A 92 -13.24 -2.30 1.98
N ALA A 93 -12.24 -2.24 2.86
CA ALA A 93 -12.39 -2.32 4.31
C ALA A 93 -12.87 -1.01 4.98
N SER A 94 -13.23 0.02 4.19
CA SER A 94 -13.73 1.31 4.68
C SER A 94 -15.15 1.56 4.17
N PRO A 95 -16.21 1.01 4.81
CA PRO A 95 -17.59 1.16 4.34
C PRO A 95 -18.19 2.57 4.56
N ASP A 96 -17.59 3.42 5.40
CA ASP A 96 -18.20 4.70 5.83
C ASP A 96 -17.92 5.93 4.93
N VAL A 97 -17.90 5.76 3.61
CA VAL A 97 -18.02 6.92 2.68
C VAL A 97 -19.04 6.63 1.57
N ALA A 98 -19.99 5.73 1.81
CA ALA A 98 -21.14 5.52 0.93
C ALA A 98 -22.43 6.21 1.44
N ALA A 99 -22.40 6.88 2.60
CA ALA A 99 -23.59 7.39 3.27
C ALA A 99 -23.61 8.91 3.52
N HIS A 100 -22.98 9.73 2.65
CA HIS A 100 -23.07 11.21 2.76
C HIS A 100 -23.38 11.93 1.44
N ASN A 101 -24.18 11.34 0.56
CA ASN A 101 -24.83 12.06 -0.55
C ASN A 101 -26.36 12.01 -0.51
N ALA A 102 -26.93 11.71 0.67
CA ALA A 102 -28.36 11.85 0.92
C ALA A 102 -28.56 12.46 2.31
N SER A 103 -28.34 13.78 2.42
CA SER A 103 -29.02 14.70 3.35
C SER A 103 -28.15 15.95 3.51
N SER A 104 -28.43 16.96 2.69
CA SER A 104 -27.95 18.33 2.93
C SER A 104 -28.94 19.30 2.31
N ALA A 105 -30.12 19.38 2.91
CA ALA A 105 -31.04 20.49 2.79
C ALA A 105 -31.94 20.55 4.04
N GLU A 106 -31.33 20.59 5.23
CA GLU A 106 -32.01 21.15 6.40
C GLU A 106 -31.43 22.53 6.66
N ARG A 107 -32.17 23.54 6.17
CA ARG A 107 -32.00 24.95 6.53
C ARG A 107 -32.29 25.04 8.03
N THR A 108 -31.27 25.33 8.82
CA THR A 108 -31.42 25.86 10.18
C THR A 108 -31.06 27.34 10.09
N GLU A 109 -32.07 28.18 9.87
CA GLU A 109 -31.98 29.60 10.19
C GLU A 109 -32.34 29.72 11.67
N SER A 110 -31.32 29.90 12.50
CA SER A 110 -31.45 30.39 13.86
C SER A 110 -30.81 31.78 13.85
N GLU A 111 -31.63 32.82 13.87
CA GLU A 111 -31.19 34.16 14.25
C GLU A 111 -31.69 34.42 15.66
N ASP A 112 -30.72 34.48 16.57
CA ASP A 112 -30.87 34.88 17.96
C ASP A 112 -31.19 36.37 18.09
N ASP A 113 -31.96 36.64 19.14
CA ASP A 113 -32.52 37.89 19.65
C ASP A 113 -31.45 38.96 19.97
N VAL A 114 -31.73 40.23 19.64
CA VAL A 114 -31.28 41.35 20.49
C VAL A 114 -32.27 42.53 20.48
N SER A 115 -32.75 42.80 21.68
CA SER A 115 -33.68 43.85 22.09
C SER A 115 -33.17 45.29 21.87
N ALA A 116 -34.10 46.22 21.58
CA ALA A 116 -34.40 47.42 22.40
C ALA A 116 -35.04 48.55 21.58
N SER A 117 -36.25 49.00 21.95
CA SER A 117 -36.43 50.38 22.39
C SER A 117 -37.78 50.60 23.05
N ARG A 118 -37.72 51.25 24.22
CA ARG A 118 -38.83 51.67 25.06
C ARG A 118 -39.34 53.04 24.62
N LYS A 119 -40.66 53.19 24.82
CA LYS A 119 -41.43 54.39 25.17
C LYS A 119 -41.99 55.24 24.03
#